data_AF-A0A523S6C2-F1
#
_entry.id   AF-A0A523S6C2-F1
#
_cell.length_a   1.000
_cell.length_b   1.000
_cell.length_c   1.000
_cell.angle_alpha   90.00
_cell.angle_beta   90.00
_cell.angle_gamma   90.00
#
_symmetry.space_group_name_H-M   'P 1'
#
loop_
_entity.id
_entity.type
_entity.pdbx_description
1 polymer ?
#
loop_
_entity_poly.entity_id
_entity_poly.type
_entity_poly.pdbx_seq_one_letter_code
_entity_poly.pdbx_strand_id
1 'polypeptide(L)'
;MSFWSKLFGGEEKKGEEKRRIPARIEGKFILFSVKCDKCGEEITIRVNRQADIQSLYTEAGEKEAFYNLKKEILGKKCPNLINIDVDFDRNYRIISQEISGGKFITPEK
;
A
#
# COMPACT_ATOMS: atom_id res chain seq x y z
N MET A 1 -9.28 -0.25 -47.05
CA MET A 1 -8.66 1.06 -47.30
C MET A 1 -8.94 1.97 -46.10
N SER A 2 -8.03 2.05 -45.14
CA SER A 2 -8.10 3.05 -44.05
C SER A 2 -6.68 3.56 -43.82
N PHE A 3 -6.40 4.72 -44.43
CA PHE A 3 -5.08 5.32 -44.66
C PHE A 3 -4.76 6.41 -43.60
N TRP A 4 -5.31 6.30 -42.39
CA TRP A 4 -5.21 7.39 -41.39
C TRP A 4 -4.53 7.01 -40.06
N SER A 5 -3.95 5.81 -39.94
CA SER A 5 -3.32 5.34 -38.69
C SER A 5 -1.87 5.81 -38.44
N LYS A 6 -1.38 6.85 -39.12
CA LYS A 6 0.04 7.29 -39.04
C LYS A 6 0.30 8.75 -38.67
N LEU A 7 -0.68 9.45 -38.07
CA LEU A 7 -0.49 10.84 -37.61
C LEU A 7 -0.66 11.08 -36.10
N PHE A 8 -0.95 10.05 -35.31
CA PHE A 8 -0.90 10.14 -33.85
C PHE A 8 0.08 9.11 -33.30
N GLY A 9 1.36 9.40 -33.50
CA GLY A 9 2.43 8.84 -32.68
C GLY A 9 2.27 9.39 -31.26
N GLY A 10 2.08 8.47 -30.32
CA GLY A 10 1.85 8.79 -28.92
C GLY A 10 1.36 7.56 -28.19
N GLU A 11 2.24 6.55 -28.06
CA GLU A 11 2.08 5.50 -27.06
C GLU A 11 2.15 6.13 -25.66
N GLU A 12 1.04 6.71 -25.19
CA GLU A 12 0.85 6.94 -23.77
C GLU A 12 0.53 5.60 -23.12
N LYS A 13 1.57 4.93 -22.64
CA LYS A 13 1.45 3.86 -21.66
C LYS A 13 0.76 4.44 -20.42
N LYS A 14 -0.58 4.36 -20.38
CA LYS A 14 -1.35 4.54 -19.15
C LYS A 14 -0.93 3.43 -18.20
N GLY A 15 0.03 3.75 -17.33
CA GLY A 15 0.51 2.89 -16.28
C GLY A 15 -0.67 2.32 -15.50
N GLU A 16 -0.58 1.03 -15.21
CA GLU A 16 -1.50 0.31 -14.35
C GLU A 16 -1.71 1.10 -13.06
N GLU A 17 -2.88 1.72 -12.92
CA GLU A 17 -3.34 2.27 -11.66
C GLU A 17 -3.59 1.08 -10.72
N LYS A 18 -2.52 0.60 -10.06
CA LYS A 18 -2.59 -0.41 -9.00
C LYS A 18 -3.68 0.06 -8.04
N ARG A 19 -4.80 -0.66 -7.99
CA ARG A 19 -5.92 -0.41 -7.06
C ARG A 19 -5.35 -0.22 -5.65
N ARG A 20 -5.22 1.03 -5.21
CA ARG A 20 -4.80 1.36 -3.84
C ARG A 20 -5.95 0.95 -2.93
N ILE A 21 -5.73 -0.03 -2.07
CA ILE A 21 -6.77 -0.52 -1.17
C ILE A 21 -6.89 0.51 -0.05
N PRO A 22 -8.10 0.96 0.30
CA PRO A 22 -8.25 2.05 1.25
C PRO A 22 -7.84 1.59 2.65
N ALA A 23 -6.75 2.18 3.18
CA ALA A 23 -6.50 2.15 4.60
C ALA A 23 -7.45 3.12 5.31
N ARG A 24 -8.03 2.69 6.44
CA ARG A 24 -9.01 3.47 7.19
C ARG A 24 -8.32 4.22 8.33
N ILE A 25 -8.57 5.51 8.46
CA ILE A 25 -8.01 6.34 9.54
C ILE A 25 -9.02 6.40 10.70
N GLU A 26 -8.59 6.02 11.90
CA GLU A 26 -9.38 6.08 13.14
C GLU A 26 -8.57 6.77 14.24
N GLY A 27 -8.85 8.07 14.45
CA GLY A 27 -8.12 8.88 15.42
C GLY A 27 -6.62 8.92 15.10
N LYS A 28 -5.79 8.32 15.95
CA LYS A 28 -4.34 8.23 15.76
C LYS A 28 -3.87 6.99 14.99
N PHE A 29 -4.79 6.10 14.65
CA PHE A 29 -4.50 4.82 14.02
C PHE A 29 -4.84 4.81 12.53
N ILE A 30 -4.06 4.06 11.75
CA ILE A 30 -4.35 3.65 10.38
C ILE A 30 -4.58 2.14 10.41
N LEU A 31 -5.72 1.69 9.91
CA LEU A 31 -6.09 0.29 9.89
C LEU A 31 -5.70 -0.32 8.56
N PHE A 32 -4.99 -1.44 8.63
CA PHE A 32 -4.70 -2.32 7.50
C PHE A 32 -5.34 -3.67 7.75
N SER A 33 -6.06 -4.17 6.75
CA SER A 33 -6.60 -5.52 6.75
C SER A 33 -5.87 -6.34 5.70
N VAL A 34 -5.37 -7.51 6.10
CA VAL A 34 -4.65 -8.44 5.24
C VAL A 34 -5.24 -9.83 5.34
N LYS A 35 -5.14 -10.60 4.26
CA LYS A 35 -5.49 -12.02 4.22
C LYS A 35 -4.24 -12.84 3.99
N CYS A 36 -3.99 -13.81 4.86
CA CYS A 36 -2.87 -14.74 4.74
C CYS A 36 -3.04 -15.66 3.52
N ASP A 37 -2.00 -15.79 2.70
CA ASP A 37 -2.05 -16.66 1.51
C ASP A 37 -2.01 -18.15 1.85
N LYS A 38 -1.47 -18.51 3.03
CA LYS A 38 -1.32 -19.91 3.45
C LYS A 38 -2.59 -20.50 4.07
N CYS A 39 -3.22 -19.79 5.01
CA CYS A 39 -4.36 -20.31 5.76
C CYS A 39 -5.67 -19.54 5.52
N GLY A 40 -5.61 -18.41 4.81
CA GLY A 40 -6.78 -17.56 4.55
C GLY A 40 -7.28 -16.75 5.75
N GLU A 41 -6.56 -16.73 6.87
CA GLU A 41 -6.91 -15.89 8.03
C GLU A 41 -6.88 -14.40 7.64
N GLU A 42 -7.91 -13.66 8.04
CA GLU A 42 -8.02 -12.22 7.85
C GLU A 42 -7.65 -11.51 9.15
N ILE A 43 -6.70 -10.58 9.03
CA ILE A 43 -6.06 -9.93 10.18
C ILE A 43 -6.14 -8.43 9.96
N THR A 44 -6.72 -7.72 10.93
CA THR A 44 -6.72 -6.25 10.96
C THR A 44 -5.74 -5.76 12.01
N ILE A 45 -4.76 -4.98 11.57
CA ILE A 45 -3.78 -4.32 12.45
C ILE A 45 -4.12 -2.84 12.60
N ARG A 46 -3.80 -2.29 13.78
CA ARG A 46 -3.89 -0.85 14.05
C ARG A 46 -2.48 -0.28 14.09
N VAL A 47 -2.13 0.54 13.11
CA VAL A 47 -0.84 1.21 13.00
C VAL A 47 -0.95 2.59 13.62
N ASN A 48 -0.23 2.86 14.69
CA ASN A 48 -0.16 4.17 15.32
C ASN A 48 0.78 5.08 14.52
N ARG A 49 0.25 6.19 14.00
CA ARG A 49 1.00 7.15 13.17
C ARG A 49 2.26 7.72 13.82
N GLN A 50 2.31 7.74 15.16
CA GLN A 50 3.44 8.32 15.90
C GLN A 50 4.47 7.28 16.33
N ALA A 51 4.09 6.00 16.42
CA ALA A 51 4.94 4.97 17.02
C ALA A 51 5.35 3.88 16.02
N ASP A 52 4.52 3.59 15.03
CA ASP A 52 4.76 2.51 14.07
C ASP A 52 5.32 3.03 12.72
N ILE A 53 5.16 4.31 12.43
CA ILE A 53 5.52 4.92 11.14
C ILE A 53 6.79 5.74 11.28
N GLN A 54 7.71 5.59 10.34
CA GLN A 54 8.98 6.29 10.29
C GLN A 54 8.91 7.50 9.35
N SER A 55 9.52 8.61 9.74
CA SER A 55 9.70 9.77 8.86
C SER A 55 10.89 9.52 7.93
N LEU A 56 10.68 9.74 6.64
CA LEU A 56 11.74 9.70 5.65
C LEU A 56 12.29 11.12 5.48
N TYR A 57 13.62 11.26 5.54
CA TYR A 57 14.29 12.50 5.17
C TYR A 57 14.66 12.42 3.70
N THR A 58 13.85 13.03 2.84
CA THR A 58 14.14 13.16 1.42
C THR A 58 14.79 14.52 1.14
N GLU A 59 15.79 14.53 0.27
CA GLU A 59 16.45 15.78 -0.16
C GLU A 59 15.49 16.63 -0.99
N ALA A 60 15.74 17.94 -1.02
CA ALA A 60 14.88 18.89 -1.72
C ALA A 60 14.92 18.64 -3.25
N GLY A 61 13.87 18.01 -3.78
CA GLY A 61 13.73 17.73 -5.21
C GLY A 61 12.99 16.43 -5.51
N GLU A 62 13.02 15.48 -4.58
CA GLU A 62 12.34 14.19 -4.71
C GLU A 62 10.94 14.24 -4.09
N LYS A 63 9.90 14.20 -4.94
CA LYS A 63 8.52 14.00 -4.49
C LYS A 63 8.18 12.52 -4.58
N GLU A 64 8.52 11.70 -3.59
CA GLU A 64 8.16 10.27 -3.66
C GLU A 64 7.58 9.67 -2.37
N ALA A 65 8.14 9.91 -1.18
CA ALA A 65 7.55 9.45 0.07
C ALA A 65 7.98 10.34 1.23
N PHE A 66 7.10 10.55 2.21
CA PHE A 66 7.41 11.32 3.43
C PHE A 66 7.42 10.45 4.68
N TYR A 67 6.62 9.40 4.68
CA TYR A 67 6.58 8.42 5.75
C TYR A 67 6.66 7.02 5.18
N ASN A 68 7.23 6.09 5.95
CA ASN A 68 7.30 4.68 5.61
C ASN A 68 6.85 3.81 6.79
N LEU A 69 6.11 2.75 6.48
CA LEU A 69 5.74 1.69 7.40
C LEU A 69 6.30 0.37 6.89
N LYS A 70 7.18 -0.25 7.69
CA LYS A 70 7.55 -1.65 7.57
C LYS A 70 6.96 -2.42 8.74
N LYS A 71 6.13 -3.42 8.46
CA LYS A 71 5.49 -4.22 9.51
C LYS A 71 5.48 -5.69 9.16
N GLU A 72 5.82 -6.50 10.16
CA GLU A 72 5.65 -7.95 10.14
C GLU A 72 4.37 -8.31 10.92
N ILE A 73 3.56 -9.18 10.34
CA ILE A 73 2.25 -9.58 10.87
C ILE A 73 2.25 -11.10 10.98
N LEU A 74 1.98 -11.59 12.19
CA LEU A 74 1.80 -13.00 12.49
C LEU A 74 0.35 -13.27 12.87
N GLY A 75 -0.27 -14.22 12.18
CA GLY A 75 -1.64 -14.65 12.47
C GLY A 75 -1.75 -15.49 13.73
N LYS A 76 -2.98 -15.74 14.19
CA LYS A 76 -3.23 -16.64 15.33
C LYS A 76 -3.30 -18.10 14.88
N LYS A 77 -3.72 -18.34 13.64
CA LYS A 77 -4.00 -19.70 13.11
C LYS A 77 -2.81 -20.32 12.40
N CYS A 78 -1.85 -19.53 11.93
CA CYS A 78 -0.69 -20.06 11.24
C CYS A 78 0.56 -19.21 11.47
N PRO A 79 1.76 -19.83 11.47
CA PRO A 79 3.03 -19.13 11.65
C PRO A 79 3.54 -18.48 10.35
N ASN A 80 2.69 -18.27 9.34
CA ASN A 80 3.09 -17.62 8.10
C ASN A 80 3.28 -16.12 8.34
N LEU A 81 4.50 -15.63 8.15
CA LEU A 81 4.82 -14.22 8.31
C LEU A 81 4.34 -13.43 7.09
N ILE A 82 3.56 -12.39 7.33
CA ILE A 82 3.13 -11.44 6.31
C ILE A 82 3.93 -10.16 6.52
N ASN A 83 4.60 -9.67 5.49
CA ASN A 83 5.33 -8.40 5.56
C ASN A 83 4.63 -7.37 4.69
N ILE A 84 4.43 -6.17 5.23
CA ILE A 84 3.95 -5.01 4.48
C ILE A 84 5.00 -3.90 4.49
N ASP A 85 5.13 -3.24 3.35
CA ASP A 85 5.92 -2.02 3.17
C ASP A 85 5.01 -0.98 2.52
N VAL A 86 4.80 0.16 3.18
CA VAL A 86 3.83 1.17 2.75
C VAL A 86 4.44 2.56 2.87
N ASP A 87 4.51 3.26 1.74
CA ASP A 87 4.90 4.66 1.71
C ASP A 87 3.68 5.58 1.74
N PHE A 88 3.80 6.66 2.50
CA PHE A 88 2.79 7.69 2.60
C PHE A 88 3.32 9.07 2.23
N ASP A 89 2.41 9.93 1.76
CA ASP A 89 2.64 11.36 1.65
C ASP A 89 2.57 12.05 3.03
N ARG A 90 2.81 13.36 3.05
CA ARG A 90 2.72 14.20 4.27
C ARG A 90 1.34 14.18 4.94
N ASN A 91 0.28 13.78 4.22
CA ASN A 91 -1.09 13.69 4.70
C ASN A 91 -1.50 12.24 5.05
N TYR A 92 -0.54 11.31 5.14
CA TYR A 92 -0.77 9.88 5.35
C TYR A 92 -1.61 9.21 4.25
N ARG A 93 -1.60 9.73 3.02
CA ARG A 93 -2.18 9.05 1.86
C ARG A 93 -1.16 8.04 1.32
N ILE A 94 -1.63 6.83 1.03
CA ILE A 94 -0.79 5.76 0.48
C ILE A 94 -0.31 6.16 -0.92
N ILE A 95 1.01 6.14 -1.10
CA ILE A 95 1.69 6.36 -2.39
C ILE A 95 2.03 5.00 -3.01
N SER A 96 2.67 4.14 -2.23
CA SER A 96 3.07 2.78 -2.61
C SER A 96 2.61 1.80 -1.54
N GLN A 97 2.36 0.55 -1.94
CA GLN A 97 2.09 -0.54 -1.01
C GLN A 97 2.63 -1.84 -1.59
N GLU A 98 3.39 -2.55 -0.79
CA GLU A 98 3.94 -3.87 -1.08
C GLU A 98 3.55 -4.83 0.04
N ILE A 99 3.30 -6.08 -0.35
CA ILE A 99 2.95 -7.13 0.59
C ILE A 99 3.54 -8.46 0.13
N SER A 100 4.04 -9.24 1.08
CA SER A 100 4.49 -10.62 0.88
C SER A 100 3.85 -11.53 1.92
N GLY A 101 3.60 -12.79 1.55
CA GLY A 101 2.96 -13.79 2.42
C GLY A 101 1.44 -13.59 2.60
N GLY A 102 0.85 -12.61 1.93
CA GLY A 102 -0.57 -12.31 1.99
C GLY A 102 -0.99 -11.28 0.94
N LYS A 103 -2.24 -10.83 1.06
CA LYS A 103 -2.82 -9.77 0.24
C LYS A 103 -3.61 -8.78 1.07
N PHE A 104 -3.55 -7.51 0.70
CA PHE A 104 -4.42 -6.50 1.29
C PHE A 104 -5.88 -6.80 0.96
N ILE A 105 -6.76 -6.56 1.92
CA ILE A 105 -8.21 -6.65 1.76
C ILE A 105 -8.84 -5.35 2.27
N THR A 106 -10.07 -5.07 1.83
CA THR A 106 -10.79 -3.91 2.36
C THR A 106 -11.20 -4.23 3.80
N PRO A 107 -10.98 -3.31 4.76
CA PRO A 107 -11.45 -3.53 6.13
C PRO A 107 -12.97 -3.73 6.12
N GLU A 108 -13.45 -4.85 6.69
CA GLU A 108 -14.87 -5.02 6.95
C GLU A 108 -15.35 -3.92 7.93
N LYS A 109 -16.59 -3.45 7.72
CA LYS A 109 -17.14 -2.20 8.26
C LYS A 109 -17.08 -2.08 9.79
#